data_AF-A0A554IP56-F1
#
_entry.id   AF-A0A554IP56-F1
#
_cell.length_a   1.000
_cell.length_b   1.000
_cell.length_c   1.000
_cell.angle_alpha   90.00
_cell.angle_beta   90.00
_cell.angle_gamma   90.00
#
_symmetry.space_group_name_H-M   'P 1'
#
loop_
_entity.id
_entity.type
_entity.pdbx_description
1 polymer ?
#
loop_
_entity_poly.entity_id
_entity_poly.type
_entity_poly.pdbx_seq_one_letter_code
_entity_poly.pdbx_strand_id
1 'polypeptide(L)'
;MHPEYQNVLYYQSGSTYIGQLAMSGAVNSGYESTYHWTSTKSSIQEYWMSVRVRVPDNFVRWDPVKSLQVRYRTKTSTVSQNHVTVKLLDTAGSNVALTGGGGLANTSFTTANITGPSSAGTYTPGGYITVLIKVAANSSGQTNVGFLNFHWEMKNP
;
A
#
# COMPACT_ATOMS: atom_id res chain seq x y z
N MET A 1 -18.00 -0.33 10.97
CA MET A 1 -18.21 -0.27 9.51
C MET A 1 -17.02 -0.97 8.85
N HIS A 2 -17.34 -1.76 7.82
CA HIS A 2 -16.69 -3.00 7.38
C HIS A 2 -15.33 -2.80 6.68
N PRO A 3 -14.36 -3.73 6.81
CA PRO A 3 -13.14 -3.68 5.99
C PRO A 3 -13.50 -3.85 4.51
N GLU A 4 -13.26 -2.84 3.67
CA GLU A 4 -13.50 -2.91 2.22
C GLU A 4 -12.57 -3.91 1.49
N TYR A 5 -11.69 -4.59 2.22
CA TYR A 5 -10.89 -5.69 1.71
C TYR A 5 -11.06 -6.90 2.62
N GLN A 6 -11.96 -7.81 2.21
CA GLN A 6 -12.05 -9.15 2.75
C GLN A 6 -10.69 -9.83 2.46
N ASN A 7 -9.85 -10.02 3.49
CA ASN A 7 -8.49 -10.61 3.48
C ASN A 7 -7.27 -9.66 3.58
N VAL A 8 -7.36 -8.54 4.32
CA VAL A 8 -6.13 -7.89 4.82
C VAL A 8 -5.59 -8.68 6.01
N LEU A 9 -4.42 -9.29 5.85
CA LEU A 9 -3.68 -9.93 6.94
C LEU A 9 -2.60 -8.94 7.41
N TYR A 10 -2.60 -8.67 8.70
CA TYR A 10 -1.61 -7.80 9.34
C TYR A 10 -0.37 -8.62 9.70
N TYR A 11 0.81 -8.18 9.24
CA TYR A 11 2.08 -8.84 9.57
C TYR A 11 3.02 -7.87 10.28
N GLN A 12 3.54 -8.28 11.43
CA GLN A 12 4.59 -7.52 12.12
C GLN A 12 5.88 -7.57 11.29
N SER A 13 6.60 -6.44 11.24
CA SER A 13 7.85 -6.31 10.47
C SER A 13 9.04 -7.07 11.09
N GLY A 14 8.82 -7.99 12.02
CA GLY A 14 9.85 -8.62 12.86
C GLY A 14 9.75 -8.21 14.33
N SER A 15 10.56 -8.82 15.20
CA SER A 15 10.47 -8.70 16.67
C SER A 15 10.96 -7.36 17.24
N THR A 16 11.62 -6.53 16.43
CA THR A 16 12.29 -5.29 16.86
C THR A 16 11.47 -4.01 16.65
N TYR A 17 10.35 -4.09 15.93
CA TYR A 17 9.61 -2.89 15.52
C TYR A 17 8.47 -2.54 16.47
N ILE A 18 8.50 -1.31 17.00
CA ILE A 18 7.54 -0.83 17.99
C ILE A 18 6.73 0.33 17.40
N GLY A 19 5.44 0.12 17.18
CA GLY A 19 4.51 1.15 16.76
C GLY A 19 3.07 0.68 16.85
N GLN A 20 2.15 1.61 16.64
CA GLN A 20 0.71 1.35 16.72
C GLN A 20 0.08 1.58 15.35
N LEU A 21 -0.62 0.56 14.85
CA LEU A 21 -1.53 0.70 13.72
C LEU A 21 -2.94 0.88 14.26
N ALA A 22 -3.57 2.01 13.93
CA ALA A 22 -4.95 2.29 14.26
C ALA A 22 -5.73 2.61 12.99
N MET A 23 -6.98 2.15 12.90
CA MET A 23 -7.92 2.70 11.94
C MET A 23 -8.48 3.99 12.53
N SER A 24 -8.25 5.11 11.86
CA SER A 24 -8.79 6.40 12.29
C SER A 24 -9.79 6.91 11.26
N GLY A 25 -11.01 7.25 11.72
CA GLY A 25 -11.92 8.11 10.99
C GLY A 25 -11.50 9.57 11.17
N ALA A 26 -11.48 10.33 10.07
CA ALA A 26 -11.29 11.78 9.99
C ALA A 26 -10.51 12.44 11.15
N VAL A 27 -9.18 12.24 11.19
CA VAL A 27 -8.34 12.82 12.24
C VAL A 27 -7.96 14.29 12.03
N ASN A 28 -8.27 14.89 10.89
CA ASN A 28 -8.18 16.33 10.64
C ASN A 28 -8.74 16.65 9.25
N SER A 29 -9.91 17.29 9.20
CA SER A 29 -10.56 17.93 8.05
C SER A 29 -10.79 17.14 6.75
N GLY A 30 -10.33 15.89 6.63
CA GLY A 30 -10.63 15.00 5.52
C GLY A 30 -11.49 13.83 5.98
N TYR A 31 -12.65 13.63 5.37
CA TYR A 31 -13.60 12.53 5.63
C TYR A 31 -13.10 11.14 5.20
N GLU A 32 -11.79 10.93 5.05
CA GLU A 32 -11.22 9.67 4.57
C GLU A 32 -10.88 8.75 5.74
N SER A 33 -11.33 7.48 5.66
CA SER A 33 -10.87 6.43 6.58
C SER A 33 -9.43 6.06 6.23
N THR A 34 -8.55 6.06 7.22
CA THR A 34 -7.13 5.73 7.00
C THR A 34 -6.58 4.78 8.04
N TYR A 35 -5.62 3.98 7.61
CA TYR A 35 -4.70 3.24 8.47
C TYR A 35 -3.59 4.17 8.89
N HIS A 36 -3.52 4.43 10.19
CA HIS A 36 -2.62 5.38 10.82
C HIS A 36 -1.51 4.64 11.57
N TRP A 37 -0.26 4.94 11.24
CA TRP A 37 0.94 4.38 11.85
C TRP A 37 1.78 5.47 12.52
N THR A 38 2.08 5.26 13.79
CA THR A 38 3.00 6.08 14.59
C THR A 38 3.93 5.21 15.41
N SER A 39 5.04 5.82 15.83
CA SER A 39 5.98 5.22 16.77
C SER A 39 6.46 6.25 17.78
N THR A 40 6.91 5.78 18.94
CA THR A 40 7.59 6.58 19.97
C THR A 40 9.12 6.45 19.91
N LYS A 41 9.67 5.63 19.02
CA LYS A 41 11.12 5.42 18.88
C LYS A 41 11.77 6.43 17.95
N SER A 42 12.99 6.87 18.26
CA SER A 42 13.76 7.81 17.43
C SER A 42 14.24 7.20 16.10
N SER A 43 14.57 5.90 16.11
CA SER A 43 14.84 5.11 14.90
C SER A 43 13.55 4.80 14.16
N ILE A 44 13.60 4.77 12.83
CA ILE A 44 12.43 4.46 12.00
C ILE A 44 11.88 3.07 12.34
N GLN A 45 10.57 3.00 12.58
CA GLN A 45 9.85 1.77 12.84
C GLN A 45 8.91 1.49 11.68
N GLU A 46 8.90 0.23 11.24
CA GLU A 46 8.23 -0.19 10.03
C GLU A 46 7.17 -1.24 10.34
N TYR A 47 6.11 -1.26 9.54
CA TYR A 47 5.05 -2.25 9.62
C TYR A 47 4.53 -2.60 8.23
N TRP A 48 4.27 -3.89 7.97
CA TRP A 48 3.77 -4.37 6.69
C TRP A 48 2.29 -4.74 6.79
N MET A 49 1.49 -4.12 5.93
CA MET A 49 0.11 -4.53 5.68
C MET A 49 0.10 -5.40 4.41
N SER A 50 -0.56 -6.55 4.46
CA SER A 50 -0.66 -7.45 3.31
C SER A 50 -2.11 -7.52 2.83
N VAL A 51 -2.31 -7.25 1.55
CA VAL A 51 -3.62 -7.32 0.88
C VAL A 51 -3.54 -8.40 -0.18
N ARG A 52 -4.37 -9.44 -0.05
CA ARG A 52 -4.48 -10.49 -1.06
C ARG A 52 -5.68 -10.20 -1.97
N VAL A 53 -5.44 -10.12 -3.27
CA VAL A 53 -6.46 -9.72 -4.25
C VAL A 53 -6.59 -10.77 -5.34
N ARG A 54 -7.83 -11.14 -5.64
CA ARG A 54 -8.13 -12.08 -6.74
C ARG A 54 -8.02 -11.35 -8.06
N VAL A 55 -7.24 -11.89 -8.99
CA VAL A 55 -7.18 -11.40 -10.37
C VAL A 55 -8.52 -11.74 -11.05
N PRO A 56 -9.18 -10.80 -11.74
CA PRO A 56 -10.43 -11.09 -12.44
C PRO A 56 -10.31 -12.27 -13.41
N ASP A 57 -11.37 -13.07 -13.54
CA ASP A 57 -11.37 -14.26 -14.43
C ASP A 57 -11.21 -13.90 -15.91
N ASN A 58 -11.59 -12.68 -16.28
CA ASN A 58 -11.49 -12.10 -17.62
C ASN A 58 -10.35 -11.09 -17.75
N PHE A 59 -9.34 -11.14 -16.86
CA PHE A 59 -8.16 -10.26 -16.92
C PHE A 59 -7.44 -10.34 -18.27
N VAL A 60 -7.09 -9.18 -18.83
CA VAL A 60 -6.33 -9.06 -20.08
C VAL A 60 -4.94 -8.51 -19.82
N ARG A 61 -4.85 -7.34 -19.20
CA ARG A 61 -3.61 -6.64 -18.91
C ARG A 61 -3.82 -5.57 -17.85
N TRP A 62 -2.75 -5.09 -17.25
CA TRP A 62 -2.78 -3.89 -16.41
C TRP A 62 -2.90 -2.62 -17.25
N ASP A 63 -3.45 -1.56 -16.65
CA ASP A 63 -3.30 -0.21 -17.19
C ASP A 63 -1.80 0.15 -17.21
N PRO A 64 -1.24 0.58 -18.35
CA PRO A 64 0.20 0.82 -18.48
C PRO A 64 0.68 2.09 -17.77
N VAL A 65 -0.21 3.03 -17.44
CA VAL A 65 0.11 4.35 -16.86
C VAL A 65 -0.13 4.36 -15.35
N LYS A 66 -1.14 3.63 -14.87
CA LYS A 66 -1.57 3.64 -13.46
C LYS A 66 -2.02 2.28 -12.96
N SER A 67 -1.22 1.24 -13.15
CA SER A 67 -1.56 -0.15 -12.76
C SER A 67 -2.06 -0.24 -11.31
N LEU A 68 -1.40 0.47 -10.39
CA LEU A 68 -1.76 0.56 -8.98
C LEU A 68 -1.81 2.03 -8.55
N GLN A 69 -2.69 2.34 -7.60
CA GLN A 69 -2.72 3.65 -6.95
C GLN A 69 -2.81 3.50 -5.44
N VAL A 70 -1.98 4.24 -4.70
CA VAL A 70 -2.08 4.30 -3.23
C VAL A 70 -2.31 5.72 -2.78
N ARG A 71 -3.35 5.92 -1.97
CA ARG A 71 -3.66 7.16 -1.29
C ARG A 71 -2.88 7.23 0.01
N TYR A 72 -2.11 8.27 0.23
CA TYR A 72 -1.33 8.39 1.45
C TYR A 72 -1.10 9.83 1.88
N ARG A 73 -0.70 9.98 3.14
CA ARG A 73 -0.20 11.20 3.76
C ARG A 73 0.82 10.84 4.81
N THR A 74 1.88 11.62 4.91
CA THR A 74 2.82 11.57 6.03
C THR A 74 2.80 12.87 6.81
N LYS A 75 3.33 12.87 8.04
CA LYS A 75 3.43 14.11 8.84
C LYS A 75 4.52 15.05 8.35
N THR A 76 5.62 14.50 7.82
CA THR A 76 6.72 15.27 7.23
C THR A 76 6.96 14.82 5.78
N SER A 77 7.68 15.61 4.98
CA SER A 77 8.15 15.19 3.65
C SER A 77 9.49 14.43 3.71
N THR A 78 10.02 14.15 4.91
CA THR A 78 11.33 13.53 5.11
C THR A 78 11.22 12.02 5.21
N VAL A 79 11.70 11.31 4.19
CA VAL A 79 11.61 9.84 4.05
C VAL A 79 12.24 9.08 5.23
N SER A 80 13.32 9.61 5.81
CA SER A 80 13.98 8.99 6.98
C SER A 80 13.18 9.11 8.27
N GLN A 81 12.15 9.96 8.31
CA GLN A 81 11.27 10.14 9.46
C GLN A 81 9.93 9.41 9.26
N ASN A 82 9.44 9.35 8.03
CA ASN A 82 8.22 8.65 7.66
C ASN A 82 8.19 8.31 6.17
N HIS A 83 7.61 7.19 5.79
CA HIS A 83 7.31 6.94 4.38
C HIS A 83 6.31 5.78 4.21
N VAL A 84 5.74 5.69 3.00
CA VAL A 84 5.05 4.50 2.51
C VAL A 84 5.90 3.83 1.44
N THR A 85 5.95 2.50 1.45
CA THR A 85 6.54 1.72 0.36
C THR A 85 5.58 0.59 -0.03
N VAL A 86 5.37 0.36 -1.33
CA VAL A 86 4.51 -0.69 -1.87
C VAL A 86 5.37 -1.73 -2.57
N LYS A 87 5.04 -3.01 -2.38
CA LYS A 87 5.56 -4.15 -3.13
C LYS A 87 4.41 -5.00 -3.65
N LEU A 88 4.66 -5.71 -4.74
CA LEU A 88 3.69 -6.62 -5.36
C LEU A 88 4.35 -7.99 -5.55
N LEU A 89 3.65 -9.02 -5.10
CA LEU A 89 3.89 -10.41 -5.49
C LEU A 89 2.83 -10.80 -6.52
N ASP A 90 3.28 -11.35 -7.64
CA ASP A 90 2.42 -11.84 -8.70
C ASP A 90 1.71 -13.15 -8.31
N THR A 91 0.94 -13.73 -9.23
CA THR A 91 0.19 -14.97 -8.95
C THR A 91 1.07 -16.20 -8.75
N ALA A 92 2.34 -16.14 -9.12
CA ALA A 92 3.36 -17.16 -8.85
C ALA A 92 4.11 -16.89 -7.52
N GLY A 93 3.76 -15.83 -6.78
CA GLY A 93 4.45 -15.42 -5.57
C GLY A 93 5.78 -14.70 -5.82
N SER A 94 6.09 -14.34 -7.07
CA SER A 94 7.33 -13.66 -7.44
C SER A 94 7.21 -12.15 -7.28
N ASN A 95 8.28 -11.51 -6.80
CA ASN A 95 8.29 -10.06 -6.65
C ASN A 95 8.31 -9.35 -8.01
N VAL A 96 7.37 -8.44 -8.22
CA VAL A 96 7.31 -7.57 -9.40
C VAL A 96 7.97 -6.25 -9.06
N ALA A 97 8.90 -5.80 -9.89
CA ALA A 97 9.52 -4.48 -9.74
C ALA A 97 8.46 -3.39 -9.98
N LEU A 98 8.33 -2.47 -9.01
CA LEU A 98 7.40 -1.35 -9.08
C LEU A 98 8.14 -0.03 -9.23
N THR A 99 7.61 0.85 -10.07
CA THR A 99 8.08 2.23 -10.23
C THR A 99 7.09 3.18 -9.56
N GLY A 100 7.60 4.17 -8.82
CA GLY A 100 6.76 5.15 -8.11
C GLY A 100 6.11 4.64 -6.81
N GLY A 101 6.49 3.45 -6.34
CA GLY A 101 5.93 2.83 -5.13
C GLY A 101 6.82 2.91 -3.88
N GLY A 102 8.04 3.47 -3.96
CA GLY A 102 9.00 3.46 -2.85
C GLY A 102 9.25 4.83 -2.23
N GLY A 103 9.44 4.89 -0.91
CA GLY A 103 9.88 6.11 -0.22
C GLY A 103 8.89 7.28 -0.30
N LEU A 104 7.59 6.98 -0.37
CA LEU A 104 6.53 7.96 -0.54
C LEU A 104 6.36 8.82 0.73
N ALA A 105 6.58 10.13 0.62
CA ALA A 105 6.38 11.09 1.71
C ALA A 105 5.76 12.39 1.18
N ASN A 106 4.62 12.79 1.76
CA ASN A 106 3.91 14.01 1.41
C ASN A 106 3.09 14.51 2.61
N THR A 107 3.26 15.77 2.99
CA THR A 107 2.56 16.38 4.13
C THR A 107 1.06 16.56 3.88
N SER A 108 0.69 16.65 2.61
CA SER A 108 -0.69 16.65 2.15
C SER A 108 -1.07 15.25 1.68
N PHE A 109 -2.34 14.95 1.85
CA PHE A 109 -2.93 13.79 1.26
C PHE A 109 -2.73 13.82 -0.27
N THR A 110 -2.03 12.83 -0.82
CA THR A 110 -1.83 12.64 -2.26
C THR A 110 -2.10 11.20 -2.70
N THR A 111 -2.14 10.94 -4.01
CA THR A 111 -2.29 9.60 -4.59
C THR A 111 -1.08 9.32 -5.47
N ALA A 112 -0.28 8.31 -5.11
CA ALA A 112 0.82 7.86 -5.95
C ALA A 112 0.32 6.92 -7.04
N ASN A 113 0.70 7.19 -8.29
CA ASN A 113 0.57 6.25 -9.40
C ASN A 113 1.77 5.32 -9.39
N ILE A 114 1.50 4.02 -9.40
CA ILE A 114 2.52 2.97 -9.34
C ILE A 114 2.39 2.11 -10.59
N THR A 115 3.50 1.94 -11.30
CA THR A 115 3.61 1.15 -12.55
C THR A 115 4.60 0.01 -12.38
N GLY A 116 4.77 -0.82 -13.42
CA GLY A 116 5.59 -2.04 -13.39
C GLY A 116 4.80 -3.31 -13.73
N PRO A 117 3.61 -3.55 -13.14
CA PRO A 117 2.80 -4.74 -13.42
C PRO A 117 2.40 -4.93 -14.89
N SER A 118 2.30 -3.84 -15.65
CA SER A 118 2.03 -3.89 -17.10
C SER A 118 3.18 -4.43 -17.93
N SER A 119 4.41 -4.44 -17.40
CA SER A 119 5.64 -4.76 -18.14
C SER A 119 6.33 -6.04 -17.65
N ALA A 120 5.90 -6.61 -16.53
CA ALA A 120 6.49 -7.80 -15.93
C ALA A 120 5.50 -8.51 -14.99
N GLY A 121 5.81 -9.76 -14.64
CA GLY A 121 5.01 -10.57 -13.70
C GLY A 121 4.00 -11.51 -14.37
N THR A 122 3.53 -12.49 -13.60
CA THR A 122 2.54 -13.48 -14.03
C THR A 122 1.20 -13.23 -13.35
N TYR A 123 0.15 -13.00 -14.14
CA TYR A 123 -1.19 -12.69 -13.65
C TYR A 123 -2.21 -13.69 -14.18
N THR A 124 -2.25 -14.88 -13.59
CA THR A 124 -3.23 -15.91 -13.95
C THR A 124 -4.63 -15.46 -13.56
N PRO A 125 -5.60 -15.39 -14.50
CA PRO A 125 -6.99 -15.08 -14.18
C PRO A 125 -7.56 -16.03 -13.12
N GLY A 126 -8.31 -15.48 -12.16
CA GLY A 126 -8.84 -16.21 -11.02
C GLY A 126 -7.83 -16.56 -9.93
N GLY A 127 -6.53 -16.37 -10.18
CA GLY A 127 -5.45 -16.48 -9.19
C GLY A 127 -5.42 -15.32 -8.20
N TYR A 128 -4.46 -15.34 -7.28
CA TYR A 128 -4.31 -14.28 -6.26
C TYR A 128 -2.95 -13.62 -6.33
N ILE A 129 -2.94 -12.30 -6.38
CA ILE A 129 -1.75 -11.47 -6.15
C ILE A 129 -1.70 -11.02 -4.68
N THR A 130 -0.52 -10.62 -4.22
CA THR A 130 -0.34 -10.03 -2.89
C THR A 130 0.31 -8.66 -2.99
N VAL A 131 -0.35 -7.63 -2.46
CA VAL A 131 0.22 -6.29 -2.32
C VAL A 131 0.66 -6.10 -0.87
N LEU A 132 1.91 -5.71 -0.70
CA LEU A 132 2.50 -5.41 0.61
C LEU A 132 2.71 -3.91 0.71
N ILE A 133 2.12 -3.27 1.72
CA ILE A 133 2.25 -1.84 1.99
C ILE A 133 3.04 -1.69 3.28
N LYS A 134 4.26 -1.19 3.19
CA LYS A 134 5.05 -0.75 4.34
C LYS A 134 4.60 0.65 4.73
N VAL A 135 4.28 0.81 6.00
CA VAL A 135 4.19 2.12 6.66
C VAL A 135 5.38 2.25 7.60
N ALA A 136 6.07 3.37 7.52
CA ALA A 136 7.26 3.63 8.32
C ALA A 136 7.13 4.98 9.02
N ALA A 137 7.52 5.04 10.29
CA ALA A 137 7.55 6.26 11.09
C ALA A 137 8.52 6.14 12.27
N ASN A 138 9.19 7.22 12.62
CA ASN A 138 9.84 7.40 13.93
C ASN A 138 9.01 8.35 14.81
N SER A 139 9.54 8.75 15.97
CA SER A 139 8.90 9.64 16.95
C SER A 139 8.57 11.04 16.41
N SER A 140 9.23 11.48 15.34
CA SER A 140 8.96 12.76 14.69
C SER A 140 7.96 12.63 13.54
N GLY A 141 7.82 11.43 12.98
CA GLY A 141 6.99 11.12 11.82
C GLY A 141 5.63 10.50 12.16
N GLN A 142 4.86 10.29 11.10
CA GLN A 142 3.59 9.56 11.09
C GLN A 142 3.28 9.22 9.64
N THR A 143 2.61 8.09 9.43
CA THR A 143 2.17 7.65 8.12
C THR A 143 0.70 7.29 8.14
N ASN A 144 -0.06 7.74 7.13
CA ASN A 144 -1.46 7.43 6.94
C ASN A 144 -1.64 6.87 5.53
N VAL A 145 -2.33 5.74 5.42
CA VAL A 145 -2.68 5.12 4.15
C VAL A 145 -4.20 5.04 4.05
N GLY A 146 -4.75 5.57 2.96
CA GLY A 146 -6.18 5.53 2.66
C GLY A 146 -6.53 4.28 1.85
N PHE A 147 -6.86 4.48 0.57
CA PHE A 147 -7.20 3.41 -0.35
C PHE A 147 -6.00 2.88 -1.16
N LEU A 148 -6.18 1.67 -1.67
CA LEU A 148 -5.38 1.05 -2.72
C LEU A 148 -6.31 0.74 -3.90
N ASN A 149 -6.03 1.25 -5.10
CA ASN A 149 -6.82 0.95 -6.30
C ASN A 149 -5.99 0.15 -7.31
N PHE A 150 -6.67 -0.73 -8.03
CA PHE A 150 -6.12 -1.57 -9.08
C PHE A 150 -6.75 -1.17 -10.41
N HIS A 151 -5.92 -0.96 -11.44
CA HIS A 151 -6.39 -0.67 -12.79
C HIS A 151 -5.90 -1.76 -13.74
N TRP A 152 -6.85 -2.54 -14.22
CA TRP A 152 -6.65 -3.58 -15.22
C TRP A 152 -7.77 -3.54 -16.25
N GLU A 153 -7.46 -3.99 -17.45
CA GLU A 153 -8.42 -4.24 -18.50
C GLU A 153 -8.95 -5.66 -18.39
N MET A 154 -10.24 -5.81 -18.65
CA MET A 154 -10.96 -7.07 -18.63
C MET A 154 -11.66 -7.28 -19.98
N LYS A 155 -11.78 -8.52 -20.44
CA LYS A 155 -12.63 -8.82 -21.60
C LYS A 155 -14.08 -8.61 -21.22
N ASN A 156 -14.87 -8.02 -22.11
CA ASN A 156 -16.32 -8.05 -21.96
C ASN A 156 -16.78 -9.53 -21.92
N PRO A 157 -17.77 -9.86 -21.08
CA PRO A 157 -18.33 -11.19 -21.00
C PRO A 157 -18.94 -11.65 -22.32
#